data_AF-A0A0D3DU90-F1
#
_entry.id   AF-A0A0D3DU90-F1
#
_cell.length_a   1.000
_cell.length_b   1.000
_cell.length_c   1.000
_cell.angle_alpha   90.00
_cell.angle_beta   90.00
_cell.angle_gamma   90.00
#
_symmetry.space_group_name_H-M   'P 1'
#
loop_
_entity.id
_entity.type
_entity.pdbx_description
1 polymer ?
#
loop_
_entity_poly.entity_id
_entity_poly.type
_entity_poly.pdbx_seq_one_letter_code
_entity_poly.pdbx_strand_id
1 'polypeptide(L)'
;MDESGSSHDAESSKKIGRGKIEIKRIENTTNRQVTFCKRRNGLLKKAYELSVLCDAEVALVIFSTRGRLYEYASNSVKGTIERYKKACSDAVNPPTVTEANTQYYQQEASKLRRQIRDIQNSNRIVSLVNLLGIV
;
A
#
# COMPACT_ATOMS: atom_id res chain seq x y z
N MET A 1 -6.33 51.92 61.96
CA MET A 1 -4.99 52.24 61.44
C MET A 1 -4.20 50.94 61.35
N ASP A 2 -3.99 50.26 60.23
CA ASP A 2 -4.57 50.20 58.88
C ASP A 2 -4.11 48.85 58.28
N GLU A 3 -4.91 48.34 57.34
CA GLU A 3 -4.58 47.53 56.16
C GLU A 3 -3.08 47.31 55.83
N SER A 4 -2.57 46.21 55.26
CA SER A 4 -3.06 45.33 54.16
C SER A 4 -1.96 44.29 53.86
N GLY A 5 -2.31 43.05 53.44
CA GLY A 5 -2.22 42.56 52.05
C GLY A 5 -0.79 42.10 51.65
N SER A 6 -0.53 40.82 51.38
CA SER A 6 -0.76 40.25 50.05
C SER A 6 -0.56 38.72 50.08
N SER A 7 -1.64 37.97 49.88
CA SER A 7 -1.63 36.57 49.50
C SER A 7 -1.43 36.47 47.98
N HIS A 8 -0.22 36.10 47.56
CA HIS A 8 0.02 35.61 46.21
C HIS A 8 -0.33 34.12 46.17
N ASP A 9 -1.62 33.82 46.02
CA ASP A 9 -2.05 32.48 45.66
C ASP A 9 -1.62 32.20 44.22
N ALA A 10 -0.56 31.41 44.08
CA ALA A 10 -0.12 30.84 42.83
C ALA A 10 -1.17 29.81 42.37
N GLU A 11 -2.18 30.28 41.64
CA GLU A 11 -3.18 29.46 40.94
C GLU A 11 -2.44 28.55 39.94
N SER A 12 -2.11 27.34 40.38
CA SER A 12 -1.56 26.27 39.57
C SER A 12 -2.53 25.99 38.42
N SER A 13 -2.16 26.44 37.22
CA SER A 13 -2.92 26.24 35.98
C SER A 13 -3.01 24.74 35.68
N LYS A 14 -4.08 24.12 36.18
CA LYS A 14 -4.36 22.69 36.01
C LYS A 14 -4.50 22.43 34.50
N LYS A 15 -3.52 21.75 33.89
CA LYS A 15 -3.58 21.35 32.48
C LYS A 15 -4.84 20.51 32.28
N ILE A 16 -5.84 21.07 31.61
CA ILE A 16 -7.07 20.36 31.25
C ILE A 16 -6.66 19.14 30.42
N GLY A 17 -6.98 17.95 30.94
CA GLY A 17 -6.71 16.68 30.28
C GLY A 17 -7.43 16.56 28.94
N ARG A 18 -7.11 15.51 28.19
CA ARG A 18 -7.73 15.25 26.88
C ARG A 18 -9.19 14.82 27.07
N GLY A 19 -10.13 15.75 26.96
CA GLY A 19 -11.57 15.48 27.09
C GLY A 19 -12.10 14.58 25.96
N LYS A 20 -13.07 13.72 26.29
CA LYS A 20 -13.83 12.94 25.30
C LYS A 20 -14.63 13.90 24.41
N ILE A 21 -14.61 13.65 23.10
CA ILE A 21 -15.43 14.38 22.12
C ILE A 21 -16.34 13.41 21.38
N GLU A 22 -17.49 13.89 20.94
CA GLU A 22 -18.40 13.14 20.07
C GLU A 22 -17.80 12.94 18.67
N ILE A 23 -18.05 11.80 18.03
CA ILE A 23 -17.62 11.53 16.66
C ILE A 23 -18.65 12.13 15.69
N LYS A 24 -18.53 13.44 15.48
CA LYS A 24 -19.23 14.21 14.46
C LYS A 24 -18.32 15.30 13.89
N ARG A 25 -18.78 15.99 12.84
CA ARG A 25 -18.05 17.13 12.29
C ARG A 25 -17.88 18.20 13.39
N ILE A 26 -16.64 18.66 13.58
CA ILE A 26 -16.34 19.75 14.52
C ILE A 26 -16.74 21.05 13.81
N GLU A 27 -17.75 21.76 14.31
CA GLU A 27 -18.25 22.96 13.64
C GLU A 27 -17.29 24.15 13.77
N ASN A 28 -16.70 24.36 14.94
CA ASN A 28 -15.71 25.42 15.14
C ASN A 28 -14.46 25.17 14.25
N THR A 29 -14.23 26.08 13.31
CA THR A 29 -13.18 25.94 12.29
C THR A 29 -11.77 25.87 12.87
N THR A 30 -11.47 26.66 13.90
CA THR A 30 -10.15 26.65 14.57
C THR A 30 -9.91 25.31 15.27
N ASN A 31 -10.89 24.85 16.07
CA ASN A 31 -10.80 23.55 16.75
C ASN A 31 -10.71 22.39 15.74
N ARG A 32 -11.43 22.48 14.63
CA ARG A 32 -11.37 21.51 13.53
C ARG A 32 -9.99 21.47 12.90
N GLN A 33 -9.37 22.61 12.63
CA GLN A 33 -8.02 22.68 12.05
C GLN A 33 -6.97 22.11 13.02
N VAL A 34 -7.01 22.50 14.29
CA VAL A 34 -6.08 21.96 15.30
C VAL A 34 -6.26 20.46 15.46
N THR A 35 -7.52 19.99 15.50
CA THR A 35 -7.83 18.56 15.61
C THR A 35 -7.39 17.80 14.37
N PHE A 36 -7.62 18.35 13.17
CA PHE A 36 -7.14 17.76 11.91
C PHE A 36 -5.63 17.58 11.95
N CYS A 37 -4.86 18.63 12.28
CA CYS A 37 -3.40 18.54 12.37
C CYS A 37 -2.95 17.44 13.35
N LYS A 38 -3.56 17.39 14.55
CA LYS A 38 -3.22 16.39 15.57
C LYS A 38 -3.60 14.96 15.17
N ARG A 39 -4.82 14.75 14.65
CA ARG A 39 -5.32 13.43 14.25
C ARG A 39 -4.61 12.91 13.00
N ARG A 40 -4.41 13.76 11.99
CA ARG A 40 -3.64 13.44 10.78
C ARG A 40 -2.25 12.95 11.17
N ASN A 41 -1.53 13.68 12.02
CA ASN A 41 -0.19 13.28 12.45
C ASN A 41 -0.22 11.97 13.26
N GLY A 42 -1.21 11.79 14.15
CA GLY A 42 -1.39 10.53 14.88
C GLY A 42 -1.66 9.34 13.96
N LEU A 43 -2.50 9.53 12.94
CA LEU A 43 -2.83 8.49 11.95
C LEU A 43 -1.62 8.14 11.07
N LEU A 44 -0.86 9.13 10.61
CA LEU A 44 0.38 8.92 9.87
C LEU A 44 1.39 8.09 10.68
N LYS A 45 1.55 8.41 11.98
CA LYS A 45 2.41 7.62 12.88
C LYS A 45 1.94 6.18 13.01
N LYS A 46 0.62 5.97 13.15
CA LYS A 46 0.05 4.61 13.26
C LYS A 46 0.21 3.81 11.98
N ALA A 47 0.03 4.45 10.81
CA ALA A 47 0.27 3.83 9.52
C ALA A 47 1.75 3.40 9.35
N TYR A 48 2.68 4.27 9.79
CA TYR A 48 4.11 3.96 9.81
C TYR A 48 4.44 2.79 10.74
N GLU A 49 4.01 2.86 12.00
CA GLU A 49 4.21 1.81 12.99
C GLU A 49 3.72 0.46 12.47
N LEU A 50 2.51 0.40 11.90
CA LEU A 50 1.95 -0.82 11.34
C LEU A 50 2.80 -1.37 10.19
N SER A 51 3.22 -0.49 9.25
CA SER A 51 4.03 -0.93 8.12
C SER A 51 5.38 -1.51 8.56
N VAL A 52 6.02 -0.93 9.57
CA VAL A 52 7.33 -1.40 10.06
C VAL A 52 7.20 -2.65 10.92
N LEU A 53 6.26 -2.67 11.88
CA LEU A 53 6.14 -3.77 12.84
C LEU A 53 5.65 -5.07 12.20
N CYS A 54 4.88 -4.98 11.12
CA CYS A 54 4.23 -6.13 10.50
C CYS A 54 4.67 -6.37 9.06
N ASP A 55 5.67 -5.63 8.56
CA ASP A 55 6.08 -5.66 7.15
C ASP A 55 4.89 -5.51 6.18
N ALA A 56 3.93 -4.67 6.56
CA ALA A 56 2.68 -4.50 5.83
C ALA A 56 2.79 -3.35 4.82
N GLU A 57 2.38 -3.59 3.57
CA GLU A 57 2.24 -2.50 2.61
C GLU A 57 1.04 -1.63 2.98
N VAL A 58 1.33 -0.39 3.39
CA VAL A 58 0.33 0.60 3.79
C VAL A 58 0.49 1.87 2.94
N ALA A 59 -0.65 2.41 2.48
CA ALA A 59 -0.76 3.75 1.92
C ALA A 59 -1.95 4.50 2.54
N LEU A 60 -1.78 5.80 2.80
CA LEU A 60 -2.76 6.69 3.39
C LEU A 60 -2.80 7.99 2.59
N VAL A 61 -3.99 8.39 2.14
CA VAL A 61 -4.22 9.61 1.37
C VAL A 61 -5.29 10.45 2.07
N ILE A 62 -4.99 11.73 2.35
CA ILE A 62 -5.88 12.64 3.08
C ILE A 62 -5.96 13.97 2.32
N PHE A 63 -7.16 14.33 1.88
CA PHE A 63 -7.47 15.66 1.37
C PHE A 63 -8.11 16.50 2.48
N SER A 64 -7.51 17.63 2.79
CA SER A 64 -8.16 18.62 3.66
C SER A 64 -9.30 19.33 2.94
N THR A 65 -10.21 19.95 3.69
CA THR A 65 -11.29 20.79 3.13
C THR A 65 -10.76 22.01 2.35
N ARG A 66 -9.46 22.32 2.46
CA ARG A 66 -8.78 23.38 1.69
C ARG A 66 -8.08 22.84 0.43
N GLY A 67 -8.34 21.59 0.04
CA GLY A 67 -7.74 20.94 -1.13
C GLY A 67 -6.28 20.49 -0.95
N ARG A 68 -5.67 20.71 0.23
CA ARG A 68 -4.29 20.25 0.47
C ARG A 68 -4.26 18.73 0.65
N LEU A 69 -3.37 18.08 -0.11
CA LEU A 69 -3.02 16.67 -0.02
C LEU A 69 -2.02 16.45 1.12
N TYR A 70 -2.25 15.41 1.90
CA TYR A 70 -1.31 14.83 2.84
C TYR A 70 -1.31 13.32 2.64
N GLU A 71 -0.14 12.71 2.53
CA GLU A 71 -0.03 11.30 2.24
C GLU A 71 1.12 10.63 2.98
N TYR A 72 1.02 9.31 3.09
CA TYR A 72 2.06 8.41 3.53
C TYR A 72 1.97 7.14 2.70
N ALA A 73 3.12 6.59 2.32
CA ALA A 73 3.21 5.25 1.78
C ALA A 73 4.49 4.59 2.30
N SER A 74 4.38 3.31 2.64
CA SER A 74 5.53 2.45 2.94
C SER A 74 6.48 2.30 1.74
N ASN A 75 5.96 2.40 0.51
CA ASN A 75 6.74 2.40 -0.72
C ASN A 75 6.29 3.51 -1.69
N SER A 76 5.16 3.32 -2.40
CA SER A 76 4.57 4.39 -3.22
C SER A 76 3.04 4.34 -3.21
N VAL A 77 2.40 5.51 -3.10
CA VAL A 77 0.93 5.61 -3.16
C VAL A 77 0.40 5.03 -4.47
N LYS A 78 1.05 5.38 -5.59
CA LYS A 78 0.68 4.89 -6.92
C LYS A 78 0.74 3.36 -7.00
N GLY A 79 1.84 2.75 -6.56
CA GLY A 79 2.02 1.31 -6.59
C GLY A 79 1.00 0.57 -5.73
N THR A 80 0.71 1.09 -4.53
CA THR A 80 -0.33 0.49 -3.66
C THR A 80 -1.72 0.60 -4.28
N ILE A 81 -2.06 1.73 -4.93
CA ILE A 81 -3.33 1.89 -5.65
C ILE A 81 -3.41 0.93 -6.85
N GLU A 82 -2.33 0.76 -7.60
CA GLU A 82 -2.28 -0.20 -8.72
C GLU A 82 -2.46 -1.64 -8.24
N ARG A 83 -1.79 -2.03 -7.15
CA ARG A 83 -1.97 -3.34 -6.51
C ARG A 83 -3.40 -3.56 -6.06
N TYR A 84 -4.02 -2.55 -5.42
CA TYR A 84 -5.42 -2.59 -5.01
C TYR A 84 -6.36 -2.80 -6.21
N LYS A 85 -6.18 -2.02 -7.28
CA LYS A 85 -6.97 -2.16 -8.51
C LYS A 85 -6.88 -3.57 -9.08
N LYS A 86 -5.68 -4.13 -9.18
CA LYS A 86 -5.46 -5.50 -9.65
C LYS A 86 -6.19 -6.52 -8.76
N ALA A 87 -6.04 -6.42 -7.44
CA ALA A 87 -6.70 -7.32 -6.50
C ALA A 87 -8.24 -7.25 -6.59
N CYS A 88 -8.81 -6.06 -6.80
CA CYS A 88 -10.24 -5.92 -7.03
C CYS A 88 -10.69 -6.51 -8.37
N SER A 89 -9.92 -6.33 -9.44
CA SER A 89 -10.22 -6.94 -10.74
C SER A 89 -10.18 -8.47 -10.69
N ASP A 90 -9.16 -9.04 -10.03
CA ASP A 90 -9.02 -10.49 -9.83
C ASP A 90 -10.15 -11.06 -8.93
N ALA A 91 -10.70 -10.26 -8.01
CA ALA A 91 -11.80 -10.66 -7.15
C ALA A 91 -13.19 -10.59 -7.84
N VAL A 92 -13.35 -9.70 -8.83
CA VAL A 92 -14.61 -9.55 -9.60
C VAL A 92 -14.65 -10.53 -10.77
N ASN A 93 -13.50 -10.83 -11.37
CA ASN A 93 -13.35 -11.84 -12.40
C ASN A 93 -12.38 -12.91 -11.87
N PRO A 94 -12.88 -13.94 -11.14
CA PRO A 94 -12.06 -15.13 -10.95
C PRO A 94 -11.61 -15.60 -12.33
N PRO A 95 -10.36 -16.10 -12.49
CA PRO A 95 -9.88 -16.53 -13.79
C PRO A 95 -10.92 -17.48 -14.37
N THR A 96 -11.51 -17.05 -15.48
CA THR A 96 -12.57 -17.84 -16.10
C THR A 96 -11.96 -19.20 -16.46
N VAL A 97 -12.77 -20.26 -16.48
CA VAL A 97 -12.30 -21.59 -16.91
C VAL A 97 -11.54 -21.49 -18.25
N THR A 98 -11.95 -20.55 -19.11
CA THR A 98 -11.28 -20.20 -20.36
C THR A 98 -9.86 -19.66 -20.19
N GLU A 99 -9.60 -18.79 -19.21
CA GLU A 99 -8.26 -18.23 -18.94
C GLU A 99 -7.34 -19.29 -18.33
N ALA A 100 -7.84 -20.10 -17.40
CA ALA A 100 -7.10 -21.23 -16.84
C ALA A 100 -6.74 -22.26 -17.92
N ASN A 101 -7.69 -22.59 -18.80
CA ASN A 101 -7.45 -23.46 -19.95
C ASN A 101 -6.47 -22.84 -20.94
N THR A 102 -6.56 -21.53 -21.20
CA THR A 102 -5.63 -20.84 -22.10
C THR A 102 -4.20 -20.88 -21.57
N GLN A 103 -4.01 -20.65 -20.27
CA GLN A 103 -2.69 -20.78 -19.63
C GLN A 103 -2.15 -22.21 -19.68
N TYR A 104 -3.00 -23.21 -19.44
CA TYR A 104 -2.64 -24.62 -19.58
C TYR A 104 -2.15 -24.95 -21.00
N TYR A 105 -2.94 -24.59 -22.02
CA TYR A 105 -2.56 -24.83 -23.42
C TYR A 105 -1.31 -24.05 -23.85
N GLN A 106 -1.10 -22.84 -23.33
CA GLN A 106 0.13 -22.08 -23.56
C GLN A 106 1.36 -22.78 -22.98
N GLN A 107 1.25 -23.34 -21.77
CA GLN A 107 2.34 -24.10 -21.16
C GLN A 107 2.65 -25.37 -21.96
N GLU A 108 1.62 -26.15 -22.35
CA GLU A 108 1.81 -27.34 -23.19
C GLU A 108 2.42 -26.99 -24.55
N ALA A 109 1.96 -25.92 -25.20
CA ALA A 109 2.55 -25.43 -26.44
C ALA A 109 4.03 -25.03 -26.28
N SER A 110 4.41 -24.44 -25.13
CA SER A 110 5.79 -24.07 -24.85
C SER A 110 6.71 -25.30 -24.67
N LYS A 111 6.21 -26.36 -24.02
CA LYS A 111 6.93 -27.64 -23.88
C LYS A 111 7.11 -28.33 -25.23
N LEU A 112 6.05 -28.42 -26.02
CA LEU A 112 6.10 -29.02 -27.37
C LEU A 112 7.06 -28.26 -28.28
N ARG A 113 7.03 -26.92 -28.26
CA ARG A 113 7.99 -26.10 -29.01
C ARG A 113 9.44 -26.36 -28.59
N ARG A 114 9.70 -26.62 -27.30
CA ARG A 114 11.04 -26.99 -26.83
C ARG A 114 11.46 -28.34 -27.39
N GLN A 115 10.60 -29.36 -27.29
CA GLN A 115 10.88 -30.69 -27.84
C GLN A 115 11.15 -30.65 -29.35
N ILE A 116 10.38 -29.87 -30.11
CA ILE A 116 10.61 -29.68 -31.55
C ILE A 116 12.00 -29.10 -31.81
N ARG A 117 12.41 -28.07 -31.05
CA ARG A 117 13.76 -27.49 -31.20
C ARG A 117 14.86 -28.50 -30.88
N ASP A 118 14.68 -29.28 -29.82
CA ASP A 118 15.67 -30.29 -29.41
C ASP A 118 15.82 -31.38 -30.49
N ILE A 119 14.70 -31.88 -31.04
CA ILE A 119 14.70 -32.85 -32.15
C ILE A 119 15.34 -32.25 -33.41
N GLN A 120 15.00 -31.02 -33.77
CA GLN A 120 15.59 -30.34 -34.92
C GLN A 120 17.10 -30.17 -34.75
N ASN A 121 17.57 -29.86 -33.53
CA ASN A 121 18.99 -29.74 -33.25
C ASN A 121 19.71 -31.09 -33.38
N SER A 122 19.16 -32.16 -32.79
CA SER A 122 19.70 -33.52 -32.93
C SER A 122 19.76 -33.96 -34.40
N ASN A 123 18.72 -33.72 -35.19
CA ASN A 123 18.71 -34.05 -36.61
C ASN A 123 19.76 -33.26 -37.41
N ARG A 124 20.02 -31.99 -37.06
CA ARG A 124 21.11 -31.21 -37.68
C ARG A 124 22.47 -31.80 -37.34
N ILE A 125 22.70 -32.23 -36.11
CA ILE A 125 23.95 -32.88 -35.71
C ILE A 125 24.15 -34.20 -36.47
N VAL A 126 23.13 -35.07 -36.52
CA VAL A 126 23.19 -36.33 -37.27
C VAL A 126 23.45 -36.08 -38.77
N SER A 127 22.76 -35.10 -39.36
CA SER A 127 22.97 -34.73 -40.76
C SER A 127 24.38 -34.22 -41.02
N LEU A 128 24.99 -33.48 -40.09
CA LEU A 128 26.36 -33.00 -40.22
C LEU A 128 27.38 -34.14 -40.07
N VAL A 129 27.15 -35.07 -39.13
CA VAL A 129 28.01 -36.25 -38.94
C VAL A 129 27.98 -37.15 -40.18
N ASN A 130 26.81 -37.37 -40.78
CA ASN A 130 26.68 -38.13 -42.03
C ASN A 130 27.37 -37.42 -43.21
N LEU A 131 27.28 -36.09 -43.30
CA LEU A 131 27.92 -35.33 -44.38
C LEU A 131 29.46 -35.32 -44.26
N LEU A 132 29.98 -35.40 -43.03
CA LEU A 132 31.41 -35.44 -42.74
C LEU A 132 32.01 -36.86 -42.83
N GLY A 133 31.19 -37.89 -43.07
CA GLY A 133 31.66 -39.27 -43.31
C GLY A 133 32.30 -39.94 -42.08
N ILE A 134 31.86 -39.61 -40.87
CA ILE A 134 32.45 -40.11 -39.60
C ILE A 134 31.91 -41.50 -39.19
N VAL A 135 31.10 -42.16 -40.02
CA VAL A 135 30.68 -43.57 -39.83
C VAL A 135 30.99 -44.38 -41.08
#